data_AF-A0A670HLK1-F1
#
_entry.id   AF-A0A670HLK1-F1
#
_cell.length_a   1.000
_cell.length_b   1.000
_cell.length_c   1.000
_cell.angle_alpha   90.00
_cell.angle_beta   90.00
_cell.angle_gamma   90.00
#
_symmetry.space_group_name_H-M   'P 1'
#
loop_
_entity.id
_entity.type
_entity.pdbx_description
1 polymer ?
#
loop_
_entity_poly.entity_id
_entity_poly.type
_entity_poly.pdbx_seq_one_letter_code
_entity_poly.pdbx_strand_id
1 'polypeptide(L)'
;MSGHVKQKPQKGPEANNLLAKEERESGKVKEEEIGPDAHSREECRLFRRFGYQEAEGPREACRHLRRLCHQWLKPERHTKEQILELVILEQFLAILPTKMQSWVRDCSPQTCTQAVILAEDFLLRQREDEGYATTARHLVGCWPDFLLESTPWLH
;
A
#
# COMPACT_ATOMS: atom_id res chain seq x y z
N MET A 1 -42.38 34.94 77.77
CA MET A 1 -41.00 35.14 77.27
C MET A 1 -41.07 35.24 75.75
N SER A 2 -40.78 36.42 75.21
CA SER A 2 -40.84 36.72 73.78
C SER A 2 -39.84 35.90 72.97
N GLY A 3 -40.31 35.19 71.96
CA GLY A 3 -39.47 34.62 70.90
C GLY A 3 -39.23 35.66 69.82
N HIS A 4 -38.01 36.19 69.77
CA HIS A 4 -37.56 37.17 68.79
C HIS A 4 -36.95 36.45 67.58
N VAL A 5 -37.62 36.61 66.42
CA VAL A 5 -37.14 36.95 65.07
C VAL A 5 -35.83 36.34 64.50
N LYS A 6 -35.89 36.07 63.18
CA LYS A 6 -34.84 36.16 62.12
C LYS A 6 -34.08 34.88 61.81
N GLN A 7 -33.68 34.57 60.58
CA GLN A 7 -33.92 35.02 59.19
C GLN A 7 -33.17 33.96 58.35
N LYS A 8 -33.63 33.65 57.12
CA LYS A 8 -32.76 33.11 56.06
C LYS A 8 -32.19 34.29 55.25
N PRO A 9 -30.92 34.21 54.82
CA PRO A 9 -30.60 34.28 53.39
C PRO A 9 -29.47 33.28 53.00
N GLN A 10 -29.62 32.45 51.95
CA GLN A 10 -29.22 32.61 50.53
C GLN A 10 -27.72 32.35 50.18
N LYS A 11 -27.55 31.46 49.17
CA LYS A 11 -26.47 31.27 48.15
C LYS A 11 -25.00 31.36 48.62
N GLY A 12 -24.20 30.30 48.47
CA GLY A 12 -23.62 29.82 47.20
C GLY A 12 -22.32 29.06 47.49
N PRO A 13 -21.69 28.39 46.50
CA PRO A 13 -20.88 27.19 46.70
C PRO A 13 -19.42 27.49 47.04
N GLU A 14 -18.80 26.68 47.89
CA GLU A 14 -17.34 26.71 48.07
C GLU A 14 -16.81 25.32 48.41
N ALA A 15 -16.82 24.44 47.40
CA ALA A 15 -16.04 23.21 47.42
C ALA A 15 -14.66 23.52 46.84
N ASN A 16 -13.76 24.03 47.68
CA ASN A 16 -12.33 24.07 47.39
C ASN A 16 -11.68 22.86 48.04
N ASN A 17 -11.46 21.79 47.26
CA ASN A 17 -10.31 20.93 47.47
C ASN A 17 -9.74 20.45 46.14
N LEU A 18 -8.71 21.20 45.72
CA LEU A 18 -7.45 20.74 45.14
C LEU A 18 -7.39 19.25 44.77
N LEU A 19 -7.30 18.97 43.47
CA LEU A 19 -6.25 18.13 42.90
C LEU A 19 -6.20 18.40 41.39
N ALA A 20 -5.46 19.44 41.04
CA ALA A 20 -4.70 19.42 39.81
C ALA A 20 -3.75 18.23 39.89
N LYS A 21 -3.91 17.27 38.98
CA LYS A 21 -2.79 16.51 38.45
C LYS A 21 -3.05 16.22 36.99
N GLU A 22 -2.20 16.85 36.20
CA GLU A 22 -2.11 16.78 34.76
C GLU A 22 -1.92 15.34 34.27
N GLU A 23 -2.49 15.13 33.10
CA GLU A 23 -1.97 14.37 31.97
C GLU A 23 -0.63 13.66 32.21
N ARG A 24 -0.67 12.33 32.14
CA ARG A 24 0.38 11.55 31.47
C ARG A 24 -0.29 10.51 30.60
N GLU A 25 -0.48 10.92 29.36
CA GLU A 25 -0.11 10.18 28.16
C GLU A 25 0.57 8.83 28.48
N SER A 26 -0.15 7.75 28.23
CA SER A 26 0.48 6.47 27.94
C SER A 26 -0.09 6.00 26.62
N GLY A 27 0.47 6.59 25.56
CA GLY A 27 0.52 5.95 24.27
C GLY A 27 1.04 4.54 24.46
N LYS A 28 0.13 3.59 24.33
CA LYS A 28 0.47 2.24 23.93
C LYS A 28 -0.35 1.94 22.71
N VAL A 29 -0.06 2.69 21.65
CA VAL A 29 -0.26 2.19 20.30
C VAL A 29 0.64 0.96 20.27
N LYS A 30 0.05 -0.22 20.39
CA LYS A 30 0.68 -1.41 19.85
C LYS A 30 0.74 -1.12 18.36
N GLU A 31 1.84 -0.56 17.89
CA GLU A 31 2.38 -0.95 16.60
C GLU A 31 2.65 -2.45 16.73
N GLU A 32 1.57 -3.22 16.60
CA GLU A 32 1.67 -4.49 15.93
C GLU A 32 2.14 -4.10 14.54
N GLU A 33 3.45 -4.22 14.32
CA GLU A 33 4.00 -4.41 12.98
C GLU A 33 3.13 -5.45 12.28
N ILE A 34 2.22 -4.96 11.44
CA ILE A 34 1.43 -5.78 10.54
C ILE A 34 2.44 -6.26 9.50
N GLY A 35 3.07 -7.39 9.80
CA GLY A 35 3.90 -8.09 8.85
C GLY A 35 3.12 -8.27 7.55
N PRO A 36 3.76 -8.05 6.38
CA PRO A 36 3.09 -8.04 5.09
C PRO A 36 2.30 -9.34 4.88
N ASP A 37 0.98 -9.24 4.74
CA ASP A 37 0.11 -10.39 4.61
C ASP A 37 0.18 -10.94 3.18
N ALA A 38 1.15 -11.81 2.92
CA ALA A 38 1.31 -12.48 1.61
C ALA A 38 0.01 -13.15 1.09
N HIS A 39 -0.97 -13.39 1.97
CA HIS A 39 -2.29 -13.93 1.67
C HIS A 39 -3.27 -12.95 0.99
N SER A 40 -3.09 -11.62 1.08
CA SER A 40 -4.06 -10.64 0.56
C SER A 40 -4.23 -10.69 -0.97
N ARG A 41 -3.20 -11.11 -1.72
CA ARG A 41 -3.24 -11.13 -3.18
C ARG A 41 -4.18 -12.21 -3.74
N GLU A 42 -4.17 -13.41 -3.17
CA GLU A 42 -5.05 -14.49 -3.65
C GLU A 42 -6.51 -14.21 -3.26
N GLU A 43 -6.73 -13.67 -2.06
CA GLU A 43 -8.05 -13.24 -1.59
C GLU A 43 -8.63 -12.14 -2.51
N CYS A 44 -7.80 -11.19 -2.94
CA CYS A 44 -8.17 -10.19 -3.95
C CYS A 44 -8.59 -10.82 -5.28
N ARG A 45 -7.81 -11.78 -5.78
CA ARG A 45 -8.11 -12.48 -7.04
C ARG A 45 -9.44 -13.22 -6.97
N LEU A 46 -9.73 -13.88 -5.85
CA LEU A 46 -11.01 -14.55 -5.64
C LEU A 46 -12.18 -13.54 -5.63
N PHE A 47 -12.02 -12.41 -4.92
CA PHE A 47 -13.02 -11.34 -4.92
C PHE A 47 -13.31 -10.79 -6.32
N ARG A 48 -12.27 -10.60 -7.16
CA ARG A 48 -12.41 -10.08 -8.52
C ARG A 48 -12.90 -11.10 -9.54
N ARG A 49 -12.60 -12.39 -9.34
CA ARG A 49 -12.96 -13.46 -10.28
C ARG A 49 -14.37 -14.02 -10.04
N PHE A 50 -14.96 -13.78 -8.87
CA PHE A 50 -16.31 -14.22 -8.54
C PHE A 50 -17.32 -13.80 -9.63
N GLY A 51 -17.92 -14.80 -10.29
CA GLY A 51 -18.97 -14.62 -11.28
C GLY A 51 -20.37 -14.73 -10.67
N TYR A 52 -21.35 -14.05 -11.27
CA TYR A 52 -22.75 -14.17 -10.83
C TYR A 52 -23.31 -15.60 -10.98
N GLN A 53 -22.77 -16.37 -11.92
CA GLN A 53 -23.14 -17.78 -12.16
C GLN A 53 -22.84 -18.70 -10.98
N GLU A 54 -21.94 -18.28 -10.07
CA GLU A 54 -21.59 -19.03 -8.86
C GLU A 54 -22.63 -18.88 -7.74
N ALA A 55 -23.65 -18.03 -7.91
CA ALA A 55 -24.68 -17.75 -6.91
C ALA A 55 -26.09 -18.16 -7.36
N GLU A 56 -26.90 -18.59 -6.39
CA GLU A 56 -28.32 -18.94 -6.58
C GLU A 56 -29.23 -17.71 -6.76
N GLY A 57 -28.67 -16.50 -6.70
CA GLY A 57 -29.38 -15.25 -6.94
C GLY A 57 -28.66 -14.01 -6.40
N PRO A 58 -29.25 -12.81 -6.58
CA PRO A 58 -28.58 -11.54 -6.25
C PRO A 58 -28.25 -11.38 -4.77
N ARG A 59 -29.13 -11.89 -3.89
CA ARG A 59 -28.93 -11.85 -2.45
C ARG A 59 -27.74 -12.70 -2.02
N GLU A 60 -27.59 -13.89 -2.60
CA GLU A 60 -26.48 -14.77 -2.29
C GLU A 60 -25.18 -14.27 -2.93
N ALA A 61 -25.23 -13.74 -4.16
CA ALA A 61 -24.09 -13.08 -4.80
C ALA A 61 -23.53 -11.93 -3.94
N CYS A 62 -24.42 -11.04 -3.45
CA CYS A 62 -24.03 -9.96 -2.53
C CYS A 62 -23.42 -10.50 -1.22
N ARG A 63 -23.92 -11.62 -0.70
CA ARG A 63 -23.37 -12.25 0.51
C ARG A 63 -21.97 -12.82 0.28
N HIS A 64 -21.75 -13.50 -0.85
CA HIS A 64 -20.43 -14.01 -1.24
C HIS A 64 -19.43 -12.89 -1.45
N LEU A 65 -19.79 -11.85 -2.20
CA LEU A 65 -18.94 -10.67 -2.40
C LEU A 65 -18.54 -10.01 -1.08
N ARG A 66 -19.47 -9.87 -0.13
CA ARG A 66 -19.16 -9.35 1.20
C ARG A 66 -18.12 -10.22 1.91
N ARG A 67 -18.30 -11.54 1.92
CA ARG A 67 -17.35 -12.47 2.56
C ARG A 67 -15.95 -12.39 1.94
N LEU A 68 -15.86 -12.42 0.61
CA LEU A 68 -14.59 -12.32 -0.12
C LEU A 68 -13.91 -10.97 0.12
N CYS A 69 -14.68 -9.88 0.15
CA CYS A 69 -14.17 -8.55 0.46
C CYS A 69 -13.61 -8.46 1.89
N HIS A 70 -14.29 -9.04 2.89
CA HIS A 70 -13.76 -9.09 4.26
C HIS A 70 -12.51 -9.96 4.37
N GLN A 71 -12.44 -11.08 3.65
CA GLN A 71 -11.25 -11.92 3.60
C GLN A 71 -10.06 -11.18 2.98
N TRP A 72 -10.28 -10.44 1.89
CA TRP A 72 -9.24 -9.67 1.23
C TRP A 72 -8.78 -8.47 2.07
N LEU A 73 -9.71 -7.63 2.54
CA LEU A 73 -9.38 -6.37 3.18
C LEU A 73 -9.15 -6.48 4.70
N LYS A 74 -9.56 -7.58 5.33
CA LYS A 74 -9.42 -7.86 6.78
C LYS A 74 -9.67 -6.61 7.64
N PRO A 75 -10.86 -5.99 7.58
CA PRO A 75 -11.15 -4.73 8.26
C PRO A 75 -11.01 -4.81 9.79
N GLU A 76 -10.95 -6.02 10.37
CA GLU A 76 -10.67 -6.26 11.78
C GLU A 76 -9.19 -6.06 12.14
N ARG A 77 -8.29 -6.11 11.14
CA ARG A 77 -6.83 -5.99 11.29
C ARG A 77 -6.27 -4.72 10.65
N HIS A 78 -6.99 -4.12 9.71
CA HIS A 78 -6.53 -2.94 8.97
C HIS A 78 -7.29 -1.67 9.34
N THR A 79 -6.56 -0.57 9.44
CA THR A 79 -7.16 0.76 9.52
C THR A 79 -7.80 1.15 8.18
N LYS A 80 -8.62 2.19 8.19
CA LYS A 80 -9.22 2.74 6.97
C LYS A 80 -8.16 3.10 5.93
N GLU A 81 -7.08 3.72 6.37
CA GLU A 81 -5.97 4.16 5.52
C GLU A 81 -5.25 2.95 4.91
N GLN A 82 -5.02 1.89 5.68
CA GLN A 82 -4.42 0.65 5.18
C GLN A 82 -5.32 -0.04 4.15
N ILE A 83 -6.64 -0.06 4.36
CA ILE A 83 -7.60 -0.58 3.39
C ILE A 83 -7.54 0.22 2.08
N LEU A 84 -7.47 1.55 2.16
CA LEU A 84 -7.33 2.39 0.98
C LEU A 84 -6.03 2.09 0.24
N GLU A 85 -4.91 1.97 0.94
CA GLU A 85 -3.62 1.60 0.35
C GLU A 85 -3.67 0.23 -0.35
N LEU A 86 -4.33 -0.78 0.21
CA LEU A 86 -4.51 -2.08 -0.46
C LEU A 86 -5.31 -1.97 -1.77
N VAL A 87 -6.38 -1.17 -1.76
CA VAL A 87 -7.21 -0.94 -2.96
C VAL A 87 -6.43 -0.14 -4.01
N ILE A 88 -5.68 0.88 -3.60
CA ILE A 88 -4.83 1.69 -4.48
C ILE A 88 -3.73 0.82 -5.08
N LEU A 89 -3.07 -0.02 -4.29
CA LEU A 89 -2.02 -0.93 -4.75
C LEU A 89 -2.55 -1.88 -5.82
N GLU A 90 -3.69 -2.53 -5.60
CA GLU A 90 -4.29 -3.44 -6.59
C GLU A 90 -4.63 -2.69 -7.88
N GLN A 91 -5.20 -1.49 -7.78
CA GLN A 91 -5.50 -0.66 -8.93
C GLN A 91 -4.24 -0.19 -9.66
N PHE A 92 -3.20 0.22 -8.93
CA PHE A 92 -1.92 0.62 -9.49
C PHE A 92 -1.31 -0.52 -10.30
N LEU A 93 -1.25 -1.72 -9.72
CA LEU A 93 -0.75 -2.90 -10.42
C LEU A 93 -1.60 -3.24 -11.65
N ALA A 94 -2.90 -2.98 -11.65
CA ALA A 94 -3.79 -3.26 -12.78
C ALA A 94 -3.60 -2.30 -13.97
N ILE A 95 -3.20 -1.05 -13.74
CA ILE A 95 -3.01 -0.03 -14.80
C ILE A 95 -1.63 -0.03 -15.43
N LEU A 96 -0.65 -0.75 -14.86
CA LEU A 96 0.70 -0.82 -15.42
C LEU A 96 0.69 -1.46 -16.81
N PRO A 97 1.54 -0.99 -17.75
CA PRO A 97 1.73 -1.65 -19.05
C PRO A 97 2.13 -3.12 -18.88
N THR A 98 1.67 -4.02 -19.75
CA THR A 98 1.80 -5.48 -19.58
C THR A 98 3.20 -5.96 -19.21
N LYS A 99 4.26 -5.48 -19.89
CA LYS A 99 5.64 -5.89 -19.60
C LYS A 99 6.09 -5.49 -18.19
N MET A 100 5.78 -4.26 -17.80
CA MET A 100 6.09 -3.74 -16.47
C MET A 100 5.23 -4.42 -15.40
N GLN A 101 3.94 -4.59 -15.67
CA GLN A 101 3.01 -5.27 -14.78
C GLN A 101 3.48 -6.67 -14.42
N SER A 102 3.89 -7.49 -15.41
CA SER A 102 4.44 -8.82 -15.16
C SER A 102 5.65 -8.76 -14.23
N TRP A 103 6.62 -7.91 -14.56
CA TRP A 103 7.86 -7.78 -13.79
C TRP A 103 7.61 -7.32 -12.34
N VAL A 104 6.79 -6.27 -12.16
CA VAL A 104 6.44 -5.76 -10.83
C VAL A 104 5.65 -6.80 -10.03
N ARG A 105 4.76 -7.58 -10.68
CA ARG A 105 3.99 -8.63 -10.01
C ARG A 105 4.84 -9.81 -9.56
N ASP A 106 5.89 -10.16 -10.30
CA ASP A 106 6.83 -11.23 -9.92
C ASP A 106 7.57 -10.89 -8.63
N CYS A 107 7.85 -9.61 -8.39
CA CYS A 107 8.44 -9.10 -7.14
C CYS A 107 7.44 -9.02 -5.97
N SER A 108 6.15 -9.30 -6.20
CA SER A 108 5.11 -9.37 -5.17
C SER A 108 5.06 -8.19 -4.17
N PRO A 109 4.97 -6.92 -4.63
CA PRO A 109 4.92 -5.77 -3.73
C PRO A 109 3.69 -5.83 -2.83
N GLN A 110 3.87 -5.37 -1.59
CA GLN A 110 2.85 -5.31 -0.55
C GLN A 110 2.41 -3.87 -0.23
N THR A 111 3.14 -2.87 -0.72
CA THR A 111 2.78 -1.46 -0.58
C THR A 111 2.86 -0.73 -1.93
N CYS A 112 2.10 0.37 -2.05
CA CYS A 112 2.19 1.27 -3.21
C CYS A 112 3.63 1.76 -3.41
N THR A 113 4.32 2.13 -2.33
CA THR A 113 5.72 2.57 -2.37
C THR A 113 6.64 1.52 -2.99
N GLN A 114 6.53 0.26 -2.57
CA GLN A 114 7.32 -0.82 -3.18
C GLN A 114 7.01 -1.00 -4.66
N ALA A 115 5.72 -0.97 -5.03
CA ALA A 115 5.31 -1.11 -6.41
C ALA A 115 5.82 0.03 -7.31
N VAL A 116 5.87 1.27 -6.79
CA VAL A 116 6.42 2.43 -7.49
C VAL A 116 7.92 2.29 -7.69
N ILE A 117 8.67 1.96 -6.63
CA ILE A 117 10.13 1.74 -6.73
C ILE A 117 10.44 0.70 -7.80
N LEU A 118 9.71 -0.42 -7.80
CA LEU A 118 9.85 -1.48 -8.80
C LEU A 118 9.51 -0.96 -10.21
N ALA A 119 8.42 -0.22 -10.38
CA ALA A 119 8.05 0.34 -11.68
C ALA A 119 9.12 1.32 -12.21
N GLU A 120 9.71 2.14 -11.34
CA GLU A 120 10.80 3.06 -11.69
C GLU A 120 12.07 2.30 -12.09
N ASP A 121 12.46 1.27 -11.33
CA ASP A 121 13.58 0.38 -11.66
C ASP A 121 13.42 -0.28 -13.03
N PHE A 122 12.20 -0.71 -13.37
CA PHE A 122 11.90 -1.26 -14.69
C PHE A 122 12.15 -0.24 -15.81
N LEU A 123 11.77 1.03 -15.61
CA LEU A 123 11.99 2.09 -16.58
C LEU A 123 13.48 2.44 -16.74
N LEU A 124 14.26 2.39 -15.66
CA LEU A 124 15.70 2.60 -15.72
C LEU A 124 16.38 1.52 -16.58
N ARG A 125 16.06 0.24 -16.34
CA ARG A 125 16.61 -0.89 -17.11
C ARG A 125 16.25 -0.82 -18.59
N GLN A 126 15.02 -0.42 -18.93
CA GLN A 126 14.61 -0.25 -20.33
C GLN A 126 15.44 0.84 -21.04
N ARG A 127 15.76 1.94 -20.34
CA ARG A 127 16.61 3.00 -20.90
C ARG A 127 18.05 2.56 -21.14
N GLU A 128 18.59 1.74 -20.24
CA GLU A 128 19.93 1.17 -20.39
C GLU A 128 19.99 0.25 -21.62
N ASP A 129 19.02 -0.65 -21.77
CA ASP A 129 18.93 -1.54 -22.93
C ASP A 129 18.80 -0.77 -24.27
N GLU A 130 18.05 0.33 -24.30
CA GLU A 130 17.97 1.24 -25.46
C GLU A 130 19.29 1.98 -25.73
N GLY A 131 20.04 2.34 -24.69
CA GLY A 131 21.36 2.99 -24.80
C GLY A 131 22.43 2.05 -25.35
N TYR A 132 22.44 0.79 -24.91
CA TYR A 132 23.33 -0.25 -25.44
C TYR A 132 22.96 -0.64 -26.88
N ALA A 133 21.68 -0.71 -27.22
CA ALA A 133 21.24 -0.95 -28.61
C ALA A 133 21.60 0.20 -29.56
N THR A 134 21.56 1.44 -29.08
CA THR A 134 21.91 2.64 -29.89
C THR A 134 23.42 2.76 -30.09
N THR A 135 24.22 2.46 -29.08
CA THR A 135 25.69 2.40 -29.20
C THR A 135 26.13 1.20 -30.05
N ALA A 136 25.50 0.02 -29.91
CA ALA A 136 25.75 -1.12 -30.79
C ALA A 136 25.40 -0.83 -32.26
N ARG A 137 24.29 -0.12 -32.54
CA ARG A 137 23.96 0.33 -33.90
C ARG A 137 24.98 1.30 -34.50
N HIS A 138 25.57 2.18 -33.68
CA HIS A 138 26.67 3.05 -34.13
C HIS A 138 27.99 2.30 -34.33
N LEU A 139 28.27 1.25 -33.55
CA LEU A 139 29.47 0.42 -33.70
C LEU A 139 29.38 -0.56 -34.88
N VAL A 140 28.18 -1.02 -35.26
CA VAL A 140 27.95 -1.84 -36.46
C VAL A 140 27.97 -0.98 -37.75
N GLY A 141 27.84 0.34 -37.64
CA GLY A 141 27.90 1.29 -38.77
C GLY A 141 29.24 2.01 -38.97
N CYS A 142 30.27 1.69 -38.17
CA CYS A 142 31.57 2.36 -38.21
C CYS A 142 32.72 1.35 -38.18
N TRP A 143 32.67 0.35 -39.06
CA TRP A 143 33.90 -0.33 -39.49
C TRP A 143 34.49 0.52 -40.61
N PRO A 144 35.53 1.34 -40.36
CA PRO A 144 36.27 1.95 -41.45
C PRO A 144 36.91 0.85 -42.30
N ASP A 145 36.77 0.96 -43.62
CA ASP A 145 37.49 0.20 -44.66
C ASP A 145 39.01 0.48 -44.66
N PHE A 146 39.65 0.52 -43.49
CA PHE A 146 41.07 0.81 -43.38
C PHE A 146 41.72 0.07 -42.22
N LEU A 147 41.95 -1.23 -42.40
CA LEU A 147 43.12 -1.95 -41.89
C LEU A 147 43.47 -3.10 -42.86
N LEU A 148 43.82 -2.73 -44.10
CA LEU A 148 44.81 -3.51 -44.83
C LEU A 148 46.18 -3.08 -44.26
N GLU A 149 47.04 -4.06 -44.01
CA GLU A 149 48.39 -3.96 -43.44
C GLU A 149 48.45 -3.82 -41.91
N SER A 150 48.43 -4.96 -41.22
CA SER A 150 49.68 -5.53 -40.69
C SER A 150 49.33 -6.67 -39.71
N THR A 151 49.46 -7.91 -40.17
CA THR A 151 49.52 -9.08 -39.29
C THR A 151 50.92 -9.18 -38.69
N PRO A 152 51.03 -9.26 -37.36
CA PRO A 152 52.02 -10.16 -36.80
C PRO A 152 51.40 -11.06 -35.71
N TRP A 153 51.88 -12.31 -35.69
CA TRP A 153 51.66 -13.35 -34.67
C TRP A 153 50.46 -14.30 -34.87
N LEU A 154 50.53 -15.11 -35.93
CA LEU A 154 50.29 -16.55 -35.81
C LEU A 154 51.65 -17.24 -36.02
N HIS A 155 52.22 -17.73 -34.91
CA HIS A 155 53.31 -18.69 -34.89
C HIS A 155 52.79 -19.98 -34.26
#